data_AF-Q13ZD9-F1
#
_entry.id   AF-Q13ZD9-F1
#
_cell.length_a   1.000
_cell.length_b   1.000
_cell.length_c   1.000
_cell.angle_alpha   90.00
_cell.angle_beta   90.00
_cell.angle_gamma   90.00
#
_symmetry.space_group_name_H-M   'P 1'
#
loop_
_entity.id
_entity.type
_entity.pdbx_description
1 polymer ?
#
loop_
_entity_poly.entity_id
_entity_poly.type
_entity_poly.pdbx_seq_one_letter_code
_entity_poly.pdbx_strand_id
1 'polypeptide(L)'
;MFSALTKLADKPFIVGYFLPVLLAAICFVYTAPESYLPTLKDLSKTKDIGDLTFFVLAVWTFSVLLTEGNYWMYRALEGYFGPLNSKNRLKNRQERHMYLINKISTARFSWQKKLDQLIDTKNPSEAQRIEERTAYDQYLALLYTFRKRYPKDISRVRPTRFGNTIVAFESYPLQVYGAESITFWPRLQAAIPKDFAASLTDAKSQVDLFVNGKRTAIPS
;
A
#
# COMPACT_ATOMS: atom_id res chain seq x y z
N MET A 1 -22.48 -22.70 -0.15
CA MET A 1 -22.75 -21.25 -0.30
C MET A 1 -22.77 -20.52 1.04
N PHE A 2 -23.35 -21.05 2.12
CA PHE A 2 -23.28 -20.45 3.46
C PHE A 2 -21.86 -20.25 4.03
N SER A 3 -20.89 -21.11 3.66
CA SER A 3 -19.50 -20.95 4.11
C SER A 3 -18.78 -19.71 3.54
N ALA A 4 -19.28 -19.13 2.43
CA ALA A 4 -18.76 -17.88 1.89
C ALA A 4 -19.32 -16.67 2.66
N LEU A 5 -20.55 -16.78 3.18
CA LEU A 5 -21.17 -15.76 4.02
C LEU A 5 -20.52 -15.68 5.41
N THR A 6 -20.17 -16.82 6.02
CA THR A 6 -19.43 -16.82 7.30
C THR A 6 -18.04 -16.21 7.16
N LYS A 7 -17.39 -16.37 6.00
CA LYS A 7 -16.11 -15.69 5.70
C LYS A 7 -16.24 -14.17 5.58
N LEU A 8 -17.43 -13.65 5.27
CA LEU A 8 -17.69 -12.21 5.29
C LEU A 8 -17.75 -11.66 6.72
N ALA A 9 -17.83 -12.49 7.76
CA ALA A 9 -17.72 -12.04 9.15
C ALA A 9 -16.29 -12.17 9.71
N ASP A 10 -15.31 -12.56 8.89
CA ASP A 10 -13.95 -12.74 9.37
C ASP A 10 -13.30 -11.39 9.73
N LYS A 11 -12.36 -11.43 10.68
CA LYS A 11 -11.58 -10.26 11.13
C LYS A 11 -11.08 -9.36 9.98
N PRO A 12 -10.52 -9.89 8.87
CA PRO A 12 -10.09 -9.05 7.74
C PRO A 12 -11.21 -8.23 7.11
N PHE A 13 -12.42 -8.79 7.01
CA PHE A 13 -13.56 -8.06 6.47
C PHE A 13 -14.01 -6.96 7.43
N ILE A 14 -14.11 -7.30 8.73
CA ILE A 14 -14.54 -6.35 9.75
C ILE A 14 -13.59 -5.15 9.80
N VAL A 15 -12.28 -5.40 9.82
CA VAL A 15 -11.26 -4.36 9.88
C VAL A 15 -11.18 -3.58 8.57
N GLY A 16 -11.14 -4.28 7.42
CA GLY A 16 -10.90 -3.64 6.12
C GLY A 16 -12.09 -2.87 5.56
N TYR A 17 -13.32 -3.29 5.86
CA TYR A 17 -14.53 -2.82 5.16
C TYR A 17 -15.65 -2.41 6.11
N PHE A 18 -16.01 -3.26 7.09
CA PHE A 18 -17.11 -2.96 8.00
C PHE A 18 -16.85 -1.73 8.88
N LEU A 19 -15.69 -1.68 9.53
CA LEU A 19 -15.33 -0.59 10.43
C LEU A 19 -15.29 0.79 9.71
N PRO A 20 -14.66 0.95 8.53
CA PRO A 20 -14.74 2.20 7.77
C PRO A 20 -16.17 2.66 7.48
N VAL A 21 -17.04 1.74 7.05
CA VAL A 21 -18.44 2.05 6.70
C VAL A 21 -19.23 2.41 7.94
N LEU A 22 -19.05 1.68 9.04
CA LEU A 22 -19.68 1.98 10.32
C LEU A 22 -19.29 3.36 10.82
N LEU A 23 -17.99 3.69 10.81
CA LEU A 23 -17.50 5.01 11.21
C LEU A 23 -18.04 6.12 10.30
N ALA A 24 -18.07 5.88 8.99
CA ALA A 24 -18.64 6.83 8.03
C ALA A 24 -20.15 7.03 8.26
N ALA A 25 -20.90 5.96 8.51
CA ALA A 25 -22.34 6.01 8.79
C ALA A 25 -22.62 6.76 10.10
N ILE A 26 -21.86 6.49 11.16
CA ILE A 26 -21.96 7.22 12.44
C ILE A 26 -21.65 8.71 12.20
N CYS A 27 -20.52 9.04 11.58
CA CYS A 27 -20.19 10.43 11.27
C CYS A 27 -21.28 11.11 10.43
N PHE A 28 -21.86 10.41 9.47
CA PHE A 28 -22.94 10.92 8.64
C PHE A 28 -24.19 11.20 9.46
N VAL A 29 -24.64 10.31 10.35
CA VAL A 29 -25.78 10.54 11.24
C VAL A 29 -25.58 11.78 12.13
N TYR A 30 -24.36 11.99 12.64
CA TYR A 30 -24.05 13.15 13.49
C TYR A 30 -23.87 14.48 12.74
N THR A 31 -23.44 14.45 11.47
CA THR A 31 -23.13 15.66 10.68
C THR A 31 -24.16 16.01 9.63
N ALA A 32 -25.07 15.09 9.28
CA ALA A 32 -26.09 15.33 8.29
C ALA A 32 -27.08 16.43 8.75
N PRO A 33 -27.40 17.41 7.88
CA PRO A 33 -28.44 18.39 8.17
C PRO A 33 -29.80 17.71 8.37
N GLU A 34 -30.64 18.26 9.26
CA GLU A 34 -31.93 17.68 9.65
C GLU A 34 -32.90 17.47 8.49
N SER A 35 -32.76 18.27 7.44
CA SER A 35 -33.58 18.20 6.23
C SER A 35 -33.39 16.91 5.43
N TYR A 36 -32.25 16.22 5.55
CA TYR A 36 -31.98 15.07 4.70
C TYR A 36 -32.56 13.77 5.26
N LEU A 37 -32.58 13.59 6.59
CA LEU A 37 -32.89 12.27 7.21
C LEU A 37 -33.51 12.41 8.60
N PRO A 38 -34.76 12.89 8.73
CA PRO A 38 -35.45 12.98 10.02
C PRO A 38 -35.54 11.62 10.74
N THR A 39 -35.78 10.54 9.99
CA THR A 39 -35.88 9.16 10.50
C THR A 39 -34.56 8.59 11.05
N LEU A 40 -33.39 8.94 10.50
CA LEU A 40 -32.10 8.42 11.00
C LEU A 40 -31.60 9.14 12.27
N LYS A 41 -32.06 10.36 12.53
CA LYS A 41 -31.79 11.03 13.82
C LYS A 41 -32.66 10.46 14.93
N ASP A 42 -33.88 10.02 14.62
CA ASP A 42 -34.76 9.36 15.59
C ASP A 42 -34.25 7.99 16.04
N LEU A 43 -33.50 7.27 15.19
CA LEU A 43 -32.72 6.07 15.56
C LEU A 43 -31.77 6.28 16.74
N SER A 44 -31.26 7.51 16.97
CA SER A 44 -30.43 7.81 18.15
C SER A 44 -31.26 7.96 19.44
N LYS A 45 -32.58 8.12 19.31
CA LYS A 45 -33.52 8.40 20.40
C LYS A 45 -34.45 7.22 20.71
N THR A 46 -34.83 6.42 19.71
CA THR A 46 -35.72 5.26 19.87
C THR A 46 -34.95 3.97 20.12
N LYS A 47 -35.33 3.21 21.16
CA LYS A 47 -34.80 1.87 21.45
C LYS A 47 -35.56 0.79 20.65
N ASP A 48 -35.91 1.06 19.40
CA ASP A 48 -36.54 0.04 18.57
C ASP A 48 -35.47 -0.92 18.02
N ILE A 49 -35.63 -2.21 18.31
CA ILE A 49 -34.73 -3.27 17.83
C ILE A 49 -34.79 -3.36 16.30
N GLY A 50 -35.94 -3.05 15.69
CA GLY A 50 -36.12 -3.06 14.24
C GLY A 50 -35.21 -2.05 13.54
N ASP A 51 -35.19 -0.83 14.05
CA ASP A 51 -34.36 0.27 13.56
C ASP A 51 -32.86 -0.07 13.64
N LEU A 52 -32.41 -0.58 14.79
CA LEU A 52 -31.02 -1.01 14.97
C LEU A 52 -30.64 -2.12 13.98
N THR A 53 -31.54 -3.09 13.77
CA THR A 53 -31.32 -4.20 12.84
C THR A 53 -31.17 -3.68 11.41
N PHE A 54 -32.04 -2.76 11.00
CA PHE A 54 -31.95 -2.13 9.68
C PHE A 54 -30.64 -1.37 9.49
N PHE A 55 -30.21 -0.59 10.49
CA PHE A 55 -28.94 0.14 10.45
C PHE A 55 -27.74 -0.81 10.26
N VAL A 56 -27.67 -1.89 11.03
CA VAL A 56 -26.58 -2.87 10.92
C VAL A 56 -26.59 -3.55 9.55
N LEU A 57 -27.76 -3.93 9.03
CA LEU A 57 -27.90 -4.51 7.69
C LEU A 57 -27.49 -3.53 6.58
N ALA A 58 -27.81 -2.24 6.72
CA ALA A 58 -27.40 -1.21 5.79
C ALA A 58 -25.87 -1.06 5.79
N VAL A 59 -25.24 -0.92 6.97
CA VAL A 59 -23.77 -0.85 7.11
C VAL A 59 -23.12 -2.10 6.50
N TRP A 60 -23.64 -3.28 6.79
CA TRP A 60 -23.13 -4.53 6.21
C TRP A 60 -23.21 -4.54 4.69
N THR A 61 -24.36 -4.15 4.14
CA THR A 61 -24.57 -4.08 2.69
C THR A 61 -23.59 -3.13 2.02
N PHE A 62 -23.40 -1.93 2.58
CA PHE A 62 -22.41 -0.98 2.09
C PHE A 62 -20.97 -1.48 2.22
N SER A 63 -20.67 -2.30 3.22
CA SER A 63 -19.34 -2.90 3.40
C SER A 63 -19.03 -3.94 2.32
N VAL A 64 -20.03 -4.74 1.94
CA VAL A 64 -19.92 -5.66 0.79
C VAL A 64 -19.73 -4.87 -0.51
N LEU A 65 -20.51 -3.81 -0.75
CA LEU A 65 -20.34 -2.94 -1.92
C LEU A 65 -18.96 -2.28 -1.95
N LEU A 66 -18.45 -1.85 -0.80
CA LEU A 66 -17.11 -1.27 -0.69
C LEU A 66 -16.01 -2.27 -1.04
N THR A 67 -16.23 -3.57 -0.80
CA THR A 67 -15.28 -4.62 -1.19
C THR A 67 -15.09 -4.65 -2.71
N GLU A 68 -16.17 -4.56 -3.48
CA GLU A 68 -16.13 -4.46 -4.95
C GLU A 68 -15.57 -3.11 -5.43
N GLY A 69 -15.91 -2.03 -4.72
CA GLY A 69 -15.41 -0.68 -5.03
C GLY A 69 -13.90 -0.48 -4.76
N ASN A 70 -13.31 -1.31 -3.91
CA ASN A 70 -11.93 -1.13 -3.43
C ASN A 70 -10.92 -1.10 -4.58
N TYR A 71 -11.08 -1.92 -5.62
CA TYR A 71 -10.20 -1.90 -6.80
C TYR A 71 -10.11 -0.50 -7.44
N TRP A 72 -11.24 0.20 -7.58
CA TRP A 72 -11.26 1.56 -8.09
C TRP A 72 -10.54 2.54 -7.16
N MET A 73 -10.66 2.35 -5.84
CA MET A 73 -9.96 3.17 -4.85
C MET A 73 -8.44 2.99 -4.92
N TYR A 74 -7.95 1.76 -5.05
CA TYR A 74 -6.53 1.48 -5.30
C TYR A 74 -6.04 2.20 -6.56
N ARG A 75 -6.75 2.06 -7.69
CA ARG A 75 -6.39 2.71 -8.96
C ARG A 75 -6.37 4.24 -8.86
N ALA A 76 -7.33 4.83 -8.14
CA ALA A 76 -7.35 6.26 -7.87
C ALA A 76 -6.12 6.68 -7.04
N LEU A 77 -5.80 5.95 -5.97
CA LEU A 77 -4.65 6.23 -5.09
C LEU A 77 -3.31 5.98 -5.77
N GLU A 78 -3.22 5.05 -6.71
CA GLU A 78 -2.07 4.84 -7.58
C GLU A 78 -1.86 6.01 -8.55
N GLY A 79 -2.92 6.78 -8.81
CA GLY A 79 -2.90 7.96 -9.67
C GLY A 79 -3.24 7.66 -11.14
N TYR A 80 -4.02 6.61 -11.42
CA TYR A 80 -4.50 6.33 -12.78
C TYR A 80 -5.57 7.34 -13.23
N PHE A 81 -6.45 7.78 -12.32
CA PHE A 81 -7.51 8.74 -12.62
C PHE A 81 -7.81 9.65 -11.42
N GLY A 82 -8.63 10.68 -11.66
CA GLY A 82 -9.03 11.66 -10.65
C GLY A 82 -7.95 12.71 -10.33
N PRO A 83 -8.10 13.46 -9.22
CA PRO A 83 -7.24 14.60 -8.88
C PRO A 83 -5.79 14.20 -8.54
N LEU A 84 -5.53 12.91 -8.37
CA LEU A 84 -4.19 12.37 -8.10
C LEU A 84 -3.38 12.15 -9.39
N ASN A 85 -4.03 12.08 -10.55
CA ASN A 85 -3.36 11.97 -11.86
C ASN A 85 -2.89 13.35 -12.36
N SER A 86 -1.89 13.92 -11.69
CA SER A 86 -1.31 15.21 -12.04
C SER A 86 0.01 15.04 -12.78
N LYS A 87 0.11 15.62 -13.99
CA LYS A 87 1.34 15.62 -14.80
C LYS A 87 2.52 16.27 -14.05
N ASN A 88 2.27 17.35 -13.31
CA ASN A 88 3.30 18.03 -12.51
C ASN A 88 3.81 17.12 -11.38
N ARG A 89 2.90 16.39 -10.70
CA ARG A 89 3.30 15.41 -9.68
C ARG A 89 4.11 14.27 -10.29
N LEU A 90 3.70 13.77 -11.46
CA LEU A 90 4.44 12.73 -12.17
C LEU A 90 5.86 13.19 -12.53
N LYS A 91 6.00 14.37 -13.15
CA LYS A 91 7.29 14.96 -13.51
C LYS A 91 8.20 15.09 -12.28
N ASN A 92 7.70 15.69 -11.20
CA ASN A 92 8.46 15.82 -9.95
C ASN A 92 8.88 14.46 -9.37
N ARG A 93 8.07 13.41 -9.54
CA ARG A 93 8.40 12.05 -9.10
C ARG A 93 9.48 11.42 -9.98
N GLN A 94 9.44 11.64 -11.29
CA GLN A 94 10.45 11.19 -12.24
C GLN A 94 11.79 11.89 -12.02
N GLU A 95 11.79 13.21 -11.80
CA GLU A 95 13.00 13.96 -11.44
C GLU A 95 13.60 13.45 -10.13
N ARG A 96 12.77 13.20 -9.11
CA ARG A 96 13.23 12.63 -7.84
C ARG A 96 13.78 11.21 -8.01
N HIS A 97 13.15 10.41 -8.87
CA HIS A 97 13.62 9.07 -9.22
C HIS A 97 15.02 9.13 -9.85
N MET A 98 15.23 9.98 -10.85
CA MET A 98 16.53 10.18 -11.50
C MET A 98 17.59 10.68 -10.52
N TYR A 99 17.25 11.64 -9.66
CA TYR A 99 18.14 12.10 -8.59
C TYR A 99 18.59 10.95 -7.68
N LEU A 100 17.68 10.08 -7.27
CA LEU A 100 18.00 8.94 -6.41
C LEU A 100 18.85 7.90 -7.14
N ILE A 101 18.59 7.63 -8.43
CA ILE A 101 19.44 6.75 -9.24
C ILE A 101 20.86 7.31 -9.33
N ASN A 102 21.02 8.60 -9.61
CA ASN A 102 22.33 9.26 -9.65
C ASN A 102 23.03 9.20 -8.29
N LYS A 103 22.29 9.35 -7.19
CA LYS A 103 22.84 9.19 -5.84
C LYS A 103 23.29 7.75 -5.55
N ILE A 104 22.57 6.75 -6.06
CA ILE A 104 22.95 5.34 -5.92
C ILE A 104 24.16 5.01 -6.77
N SER A 105 24.25 5.55 -7.99
CA SER A 105 25.39 5.31 -8.87
C SER A 105 26.67 5.93 -8.31
N THR A 106 26.62 7.13 -7.73
CA THR A 106 27.78 7.74 -7.06
C THR A 106 28.21 6.95 -5.83
N ALA A 107 27.28 6.48 -5.00
CA ALA A 107 27.58 5.62 -3.86
C ALA A 107 28.17 4.26 -4.29
N ARG A 108 27.67 3.69 -5.39
CA ARG A 108 28.23 2.46 -5.98
C ARG A 108 29.67 2.69 -6.45
N PHE A 109 29.91 3.78 -7.15
CA PHE A 109 31.23 4.12 -7.68
C PHE A 109 32.24 4.36 -6.56
N SER A 110 31.85 5.07 -5.50
CA SER A 110 32.73 5.31 -4.35
C SER A 110 33.07 4.01 -3.61
N TRP A 111 32.09 3.11 -3.45
CA TRP A 111 32.33 1.77 -2.90
C TRP A 111 33.28 0.95 -3.79
N GLN A 112 33.01 0.89 -5.11
CA GLN A 112 33.85 0.14 -6.05
C GLN A 112 35.31 0.63 -6.03
N LYS A 113 35.53 1.94 -6.03
CA LYS A 113 36.89 2.50 -5.93
C LYS A 113 37.63 2.04 -4.68
N LYS A 114 36.95 1.96 -3.54
CA LYS A 114 37.55 1.48 -2.27
C LYS A 114 37.84 -0.02 -2.32
N LEU A 115 36.94 -0.79 -2.92
CA LEU A 115 37.12 -2.22 -3.12
C LEU A 115 38.34 -2.50 -4.02
N ASP A 116 38.49 -1.78 -5.12
CA ASP A 116 39.64 -1.91 -6.02
C ASP A 116 40.95 -1.59 -5.29
N GLN A 117 40.98 -0.50 -4.51
CA GLN A 117 42.14 -0.14 -3.67
C GLN A 117 42.49 -1.23 -2.64
N LEU A 118 41.48 -1.88 -2.04
CA LEU A 118 41.68 -2.98 -1.11
C LEU A 118 42.27 -4.21 -1.79
N ILE A 119 41.82 -4.54 -3.00
CA ILE A 119 42.29 -5.68 -3.79
C ILE A 119 43.74 -5.48 -4.22
N ASP A 120 44.10 -4.26 -4.64
CA ASP A 120 45.46 -3.91 -5.07
C ASP A 120 46.46 -3.86 -3.90
N THR A 121 45.97 -3.68 -2.66
CA THR A 121 46.81 -3.62 -1.46
C THR A 121 47.12 -5.03 -0.95
N LYS A 122 48.40 -5.44 -1.01
CA LYS A 122 48.84 -6.80 -0.61
C LYS A 122 48.49 -7.20 0.83
N ASN A 123 48.47 -6.24 1.76
CA ASN A 123 48.08 -6.42 3.17
C ASN A 123 47.24 -5.21 3.63
N PRO A 124 45.93 -5.19 3.35
CA PRO A 124 45.10 -4.03 3.67
C PRO A 124 44.90 -3.94 5.19
N SER A 125 45.02 -2.73 5.71
CA SER A 125 44.80 -2.46 7.14
C SER A 125 43.33 -2.65 7.51
N GLU A 126 43.07 -2.92 8.78
CA GLU A 126 41.69 -3.06 9.29
C GLU A 126 40.87 -1.80 9.05
N ALA A 127 41.49 -0.61 9.16
CA ALA A 127 40.84 0.66 8.86
C ALA A 127 40.34 0.75 7.41
N GLN A 128 41.11 0.26 6.44
CA GLN A 128 40.70 0.23 5.03
C GLN A 128 39.52 -0.73 4.81
N ARG A 129 39.53 -1.89 5.49
CA ARG A 129 38.41 -2.87 5.44
C ARG A 129 37.13 -2.28 6.02
N ILE A 130 37.22 -1.58 7.16
CA ILE A 130 36.09 -0.89 7.78
C ILE A 130 35.54 0.21 6.85
N GLU A 131 36.43 0.96 6.18
CA GLU A 131 36.05 2.05 5.30
C GLU A 131 35.29 1.57 4.04
N GLU A 132 35.74 0.48 3.42
CA GLU A 132 35.03 -0.17 2.31
C GLU A 132 33.67 -0.69 2.77
N ARG A 133 33.63 -1.41 3.88
CA ARG A 133 32.37 -1.95 4.43
C ARG A 133 31.36 -0.86 4.70
N THR A 134 31.82 0.25 5.27
CA THR A 134 30.97 1.43 5.53
C THR A 134 30.41 2.00 4.22
N ALA A 135 31.22 2.07 3.17
CA ALA A 135 30.76 2.53 1.85
C ALA A 135 29.77 1.55 1.21
N TYR A 136 30.00 0.24 1.37
CA TYR A 136 29.09 -0.80 0.91
C TYR A 136 27.74 -0.73 1.60
N ASP A 137 27.72 -0.59 2.93
CA ASP A 137 26.51 -0.49 3.74
C ASP A 137 25.70 0.76 3.36
N GLN A 138 26.37 1.89 3.10
CA GLN A 138 25.73 3.12 2.60
C GLN A 138 25.09 2.90 1.23
N TYR A 139 25.80 2.25 0.30
CA TYR A 139 25.26 1.90 -1.01
C TYR A 139 24.03 0.99 -0.90
N LEU A 140 24.11 -0.08 -0.10
CA LEU A 140 23.02 -1.02 0.11
C LEU A 140 21.80 -0.36 0.75
N ALA A 141 22.00 0.52 1.74
CA ALA A 141 20.91 1.25 2.37
C ALA A 141 20.16 2.15 1.36
N LEU A 142 20.89 2.84 0.48
CA LEU A 142 20.29 3.65 -0.59
C LEU A 142 19.54 2.78 -1.61
N LEU A 143 20.14 1.65 -2.02
CA LEU A 143 19.52 0.73 -2.97
C LEU A 143 18.23 0.11 -2.40
N TYR A 144 18.26 -0.32 -1.15
CA TYR A 144 17.11 -0.90 -0.46
C TYR A 144 15.97 0.12 -0.32
N THR A 145 16.28 1.33 0.14
CA THR A 145 15.27 2.39 0.31
C THR A 145 14.66 2.82 -1.02
N PHE A 146 15.43 2.81 -2.10
CA PHE A 146 14.94 3.07 -3.46
C PHE A 146 14.02 1.94 -3.95
N ARG A 147 14.48 0.68 -3.91
CA ARG A 147 13.69 -0.49 -4.36
C ARG A 147 12.38 -0.66 -3.61
N LYS A 148 12.31 -0.23 -2.34
CA LYS A 148 11.07 -0.25 -1.55
C LYS A 148 10.04 0.79 -2.00
N ARG A 149 10.47 1.88 -2.63
CA ARG A 149 9.62 3.07 -2.86
C ARG A 149 9.40 3.42 -4.31
N TYR A 150 10.25 2.94 -5.20
CA TYR A 150 10.25 3.32 -6.60
C TYR A 150 10.50 2.11 -7.51
N PRO A 151 9.83 2.06 -8.67
CA PRO A 151 10.14 1.08 -9.68
C PRO A 151 11.51 1.34 -10.30
N LYS A 152 12.17 0.29 -10.79
CA LYS A 152 13.45 0.39 -11.49
C LYS A 152 13.32 1.21 -12.78
N ASP A 153 12.26 0.97 -13.54
CA ASP A 153 11.97 1.68 -14.79
C ASP A 153 11.25 3.02 -14.52
N ILE A 154 11.79 4.10 -15.06
CA ILE A 154 11.24 5.45 -14.96
C ILE A 154 9.88 5.58 -15.65
N SER A 155 9.63 4.81 -16.71
CA SER A 155 8.37 4.84 -17.45
C SER A 155 7.19 4.37 -16.58
N ARG A 156 7.48 3.54 -15.58
CA ARG A 156 6.51 2.97 -14.65
C ARG A 156 6.32 3.81 -13.38
N VAL A 157 7.05 4.91 -13.23
CA VAL A 157 6.88 5.85 -12.12
C VAL A 157 5.46 6.41 -12.15
N ARG A 158 4.83 6.47 -10.97
CA ARG A 158 3.47 6.97 -10.78
C ARG A 158 3.45 8.36 -10.13
N PRO A 159 2.37 9.13 -10.29
CA PRO A 159 2.25 10.46 -9.66
C PRO A 159 2.23 10.42 -8.13
N THR A 160 1.83 9.30 -7.54
CA THR A 160 1.65 9.16 -6.08
C THR A 160 2.72 8.28 -5.45
N ARG A 161 3.01 8.51 -4.16
CA ARG A 161 3.93 7.63 -3.40
C ARG A 161 3.37 6.22 -3.28
N PHE A 162 2.06 6.10 -3.08
CA PHE A 162 1.36 4.83 -2.97
C PHE A 162 1.53 4.01 -4.24
N GLY A 163 1.24 4.59 -5.42
CA GLY A 163 1.41 3.90 -6.69
C GLY A 163 2.84 3.51 -6.98
N ASN A 164 3.83 4.36 -6.65
CA ASN A 164 5.24 3.99 -6.82
C ASN A 164 5.63 2.79 -5.94
N THR A 165 5.16 2.72 -4.69
CA THR A 165 5.40 1.57 -3.80
C THR A 165 4.74 0.29 -4.33
N ILE A 166 3.49 0.36 -4.80
CA ILE A 166 2.78 -0.80 -5.38
C ILE A 166 3.52 -1.33 -6.60
N VAL A 167 3.86 -0.46 -7.56
CA VAL A 167 4.58 -0.86 -8.77
C VAL A 167 5.99 -1.39 -8.43
N ALA A 168 6.66 -0.80 -7.43
CA ALA A 168 7.94 -1.31 -6.95
C ALA A 168 7.79 -2.73 -6.38
N PHE A 169 6.78 -2.96 -5.54
CA PHE A 169 6.44 -4.27 -4.99
C PHE A 169 6.12 -5.30 -6.08
N GLU A 170 5.30 -4.97 -7.08
CA GLU A 170 4.98 -5.84 -8.22
C GLU A 170 6.22 -6.28 -9.00
N SER A 171 7.19 -5.38 -9.13
CA SER A 171 8.41 -5.61 -9.90
C SER A 171 9.51 -6.34 -9.11
N TYR A 172 9.40 -6.40 -7.79
CA TYR A 172 10.43 -6.94 -6.91
C TYR A 172 10.70 -8.43 -7.15
N PRO A 173 9.69 -9.33 -7.21
CA PRO A 173 9.93 -10.75 -7.43
C PRO A 173 10.66 -11.04 -8.75
N LEU A 174 10.33 -10.29 -9.81
CA LEU A 174 11.00 -10.45 -11.11
C LEU A 174 12.46 -9.98 -11.04
N GLN A 175 12.72 -8.88 -10.35
CA GLN A 175 14.07 -8.31 -10.25
C GLN A 175 15.02 -9.11 -9.35
N VAL A 176 14.50 -9.75 -8.30
CA VAL A 176 15.31 -10.46 -7.30
C VAL A 176 15.33 -11.96 -7.54
N TYR A 177 14.20 -12.56 -7.93
CA TYR A 177 14.05 -14.01 -8.09
C TYR A 177 13.83 -14.45 -9.53
N GLY A 178 13.69 -13.52 -10.49
CA GLY A 178 13.35 -13.87 -11.87
C GLY A 178 11.91 -14.36 -12.04
N ALA A 179 11.04 -14.18 -11.03
CA ALA A 179 9.66 -14.66 -11.03
C ALA A 179 8.68 -13.51 -11.33
N GLU A 180 7.91 -13.63 -12.42
CA GLU A 180 6.85 -12.66 -12.75
C GLU A 180 5.70 -12.79 -11.73
N SER A 181 5.35 -11.67 -11.07
CA SER A 181 4.50 -11.70 -9.87
C SER A 181 3.06 -12.13 -10.15
N ILE A 182 2.48 -11.73 -11.29
CA ILE A 182 1.10 -12.04 -11.64
C ILE A 182 0.93 -13.53 -11.91
N THR A 183 1.87 -14.12 -12.64
CA THR A 183 1.86 -15.54 -13.05
C THR A 183 2.25 -16.46 -11.89
N PHE A 184 3.17 -16.01 -11.03
CA PHE A 184 3.70 -16.81 -9.95
C PHE A 184 2.79 -16.84 -8.71
N TRP A 185 2.05 -15.76 -8.45
CA TRP A 185 1.26 -15.62 -7.23
C TRP A 185 0.23 -16.74 -6.98
N PRO A 186 -0.58 -17.18 -7.96
CA PRO A 186 -1.54 -18.28 -7.73
C PRO A 186 -0.86 -19.61 -7.36
N ARG A 187 0.33 -19.88 -7.93
CA ARG A 187 1.11 -21.08 -7.59
C ARG A 187 1.68 -20.99 -6.19
N LEU A 188 2.16 -19.81 -5.81
CA LEU A 188 2.65 -19.55 -4.48
C LEU A 188 1.53 -19.72 -3.44
N GLN A 189 0.33 -19.19 -3.70
CA GLN A 189 -0.83 -19.37 -2.83
C GLN A 189 -1.18 -20.84 -2.58
N ALA A 190 -1.01 -21.71 -3.58
CA ALA A 190 -1.25 -23.15 -3.41
C ALA A 190 -0.20 -23.85 -2.53
N ALA A 191 1.01 -23.31 -2.46
CA ALA A 191 2.12 -23.89 -1.69
C ALA A 191 2.35 -23.25 -0.31
N ILE A 192 1.80 -22.05 -0.07
CA ILE A 192 1.97 -21.31 1.17
C ILE A 192 1.25 -22.04 2.34
N PRO A 193 1.90 -22.21 3.51
CA PRO A 193 1.24 -22.69 4.73
C PRO A 193 0.07 -21.81 5.16
N LYS A 194 -1.00 -22.42 5.67
CA LYS A 194 -2.25 -21.72 6.03
C LYS A 194 -2.03 -20.56 7.01
N ASP A 195 -1.15 -20.72 8.00
CA ASP A 195 -0.86 -19.68 8.99
C ASP A 195 -0.22 -18.44 8.35
N PHE A 196 0.65 -18.64 7.37
CA PHE A 196 1.28 -17.55 6.64
C PHE A 196 0.28 -16.86 5.70
N ALA A 197 -0.62 -17.63 5.05
CA ALA A 197 -1.71 -17.08 4.26
C ALA A 197 -2.67 -16.21 5.11
N ALA A 198 -2.95 -16.63 6.35
CA ALA A 198 -3.76 -15.86 7.29
C ALA A 198 -3.06 -14.55 7.68
N SER A 199 -1.75 -14.60 7.99
CA SER A 199 -0.96 -13.40 8.29
C SER A 199 -0.94 -12.39 7.13
N LEU A 200 -0.82 -12.86 5.88
CA LEU A 200 -0.89 -12.01 4.69
C LEU A 200 -2.27 -11.36 4.52
N THR A 201 -3.33 -12.11 4.80
CA THR A 201 -4.71 -11.61 4.70
C THR A 201 -4.97 -10.55 5.77
N ASP A 202 -4.48 -10.76 6.99
CA ASP A 202 -4.52 -9.78 8.07
C ASP A 202 -3.74 -8.51 7.71
N ALA A 203 -2.53 -8.63 7.16
CA ALA A 203 -1.75 -7.48 6.70
C ALA A 203 -2.46 -6.71 5.57
N LYS A 204 -3.08 -7.42 4.61
CA LYS A 204 -3.89 -6.81 3.55
C LYS A 204 -5.06 -6.02 4.13
N SER A 205 -5.77 -6.54 5.13
CA SER A 205 -6.92 -5.87 5.74
C SER A 205 -6.58 -4.51 6.35
N GLN A 206 -5.37 -4.36 6.89
CA GLN A 206 -4.89 -3.07 7.39
C GLN A 206 -4.70 -2.06 6.25
N VAL A 207 -4.17 -2.50 5.11
CA VAL A 207 -4.03 -1.65 3.93
C VAL A 207 -5.39 -1.26 3.39
N ASP A 208 -6.33 -2.22 3.30
CA ASP A 208 -7.70 -1.98 2.86
C ASP A 208 -8.40 -0.95 3.77
N LEU A 209 -8.27 -1.07 5.10
CA LEU A 209 -8.77 -0.08 6.06
C LEU A 209 -8.22 1.32 5.76
N PHE A 210 -6.92 1.46 5.49
CA PHE A 210 -6.34 2.77 5.16
C PHE A 210 -6.79 3.29 3.79
N VAL A 211 -6.92 2.43 2.79
CA VAL A 211 -7.42 2.80 1.47
C VAL A 211 -8.85 3.30 1.58
N ASN A 212 -9.70 2.57 2.31
CA ASN A 212 -11.12 2.84 2.50
C ASN A 212 -11.38 4.04 3.43
N GLY A 213 -10.59 4.17 4.49
CA GLY A 213 -10.72 5.27 5.47
C GLY A 213 -10.09 6.58 5.01
N LYS A 214 -9.24 6.56 3.98
CA LYS A 214 -8.64 7.77 3.43
C LYS A 214 -9.72 8.56 2.70
N ARG A 215 -10.24 9.58 3.38
CA ARG A 215 -11.07 10.63 2.79
C ARG A 215 -10.39 11.07 1.50
N THR A 216 -11.07 10.86 0.36
CA THR A 216 -10.69 11.47 -0.91
C THR A 216 -10.78 12.97 -0.68
N ALA A 217 -9.70 13.56 -0.18
CA ALA A 217 -9.53 14.99 -0.09
C ALA A 217 -9.50 15.48 -1.53
N ILE A 218 -10.69 15.78 -2.05
CA ILE A 218 -10.87 16.74 -3.11
C ILE A 218 -10.44 18.04 -2.45
N PRO A 219 -9.28 18.62 -2.80
CA PRO A 219 -8.99 19.97 -2.37
C PRO A 219 -10.05 20.85 -3.04
N SER A 220 -10.90 21.47 -2.22
CA SER A 220 -11.66 22.67 -2.59
C SER A 220 -10.70 23.80 -2.94
#